data_AF-A0AA39M427-F1
#
_entry.id   AF-A0AA39M427-F1
#
_cell.length_a   1.000
_cell.length_b   1.000
_cell.length_c   1.000
_cell.angle_alpha   90.00
_cell.angle_beta   90.00
_cell.angle_gamma   90.00
#
_symmetry.space_group_name_H-M   'P 1'
#
loop_
_entity.id
_entity.type
_entity.pdbx_description
1 polymer ?
#
loop_
_entity_poly.entity_id
_entity_poly.type
_entity_poly.pdbx_seq_one_letter_code
_entity_poly.pdbx_strand_id
1 'polypeptide(L)'
;MRLLVVSVLCLASISQCQQEHKFSSSVGPCDDFHEFVCNKDGNNGQSQLQQELRYGYKRTLNDCLLNYNDTILDFFDTLPGFDRAEAMKTRIIWEYYNLIYAKCIVNKNIIPFNTRNIELPETFEKVKQRVIEIIENSTSITDQQKKDITAELKAKKAILGLPLQVNFHDLLDQVTDFTQQFFDDLKKSTPLPSDCDANCTVSHYAKLLDKAYAMTNADKYITIRFTSGNETITIDLTRPYILTNSTYIYKNQANVAYFSPATLYVPSGRYSEAMKHVDKISFAFLFLQDAFKKLGNSLNNEAIDCYRSKNISDIDLVSIESFRIVADMLLEDENFADNPMKFGDVMDSYDTVQRFAIGMELYWCRNDSHSGNTYKYTQQFQDSFECKADQKMFSSQEDMCRLFY
;
A
#
# COMPACT_ATOMS: atom_id res chain seq x y z
N MET A 1 -48.31 -44.41 -12.31
CA MET A 1 -47.83 -43.74 -13.54
C MET A 1 -47.37 -42.34 -13.17
N ARG A 2 -46.05 -42.08 -13.15
CA ARG A 2 -45.33 -40.77 -13.17
C ARG A 2 -45.68 -39.79 -12.02
N LEU A 3 -44.76 -39.11 -11.32
CA LEU A 3 -43.33 -38.84 -11.44
C LEU A 3 -42.84 -38.27 -10.09
N LEU A 4 -41.56 -38.48 -9.76
CA LEU A 4 -40.76 -37.78 -8.74
C LEU A 4 -40.92 -36.25 -8.80
N VAL A 5 -40.72 -35.55 -7.68
CA VAL A 5 -39.52 -34.70 -7.46
C VAL A 5 -39.20 -34.63 -5.95
N VAL A 6 -38.08 -35.23 -5.60
CA VAL A 6 -37.32 -34.95 -4.36
C VAL A 6 -36.69 -33.57 -4.52
N SER A 7 -37.11 -32.60 -3.72
CA SER A 7 -36.44 -31.30 -3.61
C SER A 7 -35.64 -31.23 -2.31
N VAL A 8 -34.60 -32.06 -2.22
CA VAL A 8 -33.43 -31.79 -1.37
C VAL A 8 -32.43 -31.05 -2.27
N LEU A 9 -32.68 -29.76 -2.50
CA LEU A 9 -31.82 -28.89 -3.30
C LEU A 9 -31.99 -27.47 -2.77
N CYS A 10 -31.22 -27.13 -1.73
CA CYS A 10 -30.70 -25.77 -1.45
C CYS A 10 -29.88 -25.74 -0.13
N LEU A 11 -28.95 -26.68 0.05
CA LEU A 11 -27.87 -26.56 1.05
C LEU A 11 -26.47 -26.73 0.43
N ALA A 12 -26.35 -26.71 -0.90
CA ALA A 12 -25.11 -26.98 -1.63
C ALA A 12 -24.58 -25.79 -2.43
N SER A 13 -24.92 -24.55 -2.07
CA SER A 13 -24.51 -23.35 -2.82
C SER A 13 -23.96 -22.20 -1.98
N ILE A 14 -23.60 -22.43 -0.72
CA ILE A 14 -22.80 -21.46 0.08
C ILE A 14 -21.33 -21.90 0.17
N SER A 15 -20.99 -23.09 -0.31
CA SER A 15 -19.64 -23.65 -0.30
C SER A 15 -18.87 -23.47 -1.61
N GLN A 16 -19.27 -22.57 -2.52
CA GLN A 16 -18.35 -22.03 -3.53
C GLN A 16 -17.46 -20.99 -2.82
N CYS A 17 -16.63 -21.49 -1.92
CA CYS A 17 -15.20 -21.65 -2.16
C CYS A 17 -14.50 -20.30 -2.12
N GLN A 18 -14.31 -19.79 -0.90
CA GLN A 18 -13.04 -19.16 -0.56
C GLN A 18 -11.95 -20.19 -0.88
N GLN A 19 -11.48 -20.24 -2.13
CA GLN A 19 -10.34 -21.08 -2.47
C GLN A 19 -9.16 -20.51 -1.70
N GLU A 20 -8.68 -21.28 -0.73
CA GLU A 20 -7.42 -20.98 -0.07
C GLU A 20 -6.30 -20.98 -1.13
N HIS A 21 -5.33 -20.12 -0.92
CA HIS A 21 -4.18 -20.04 -1.81
C HIS A 21 -3.39 -21.35 -1.79
N LYS A 22 -3.07 -21.87 -2.98
CA LYS A 22 -2.28 -23.10 -3.15
C LYS A 22 -0.88 -22.75 -3.60
N PHE A 23 0.13 -23.21 -2.88
CA PHE A 23 1.49 -23.22 -3.37
C PHE A 23 1.67 -24.31 -4.44
N SER A 24 2.66 -24.14 -5.31
CA SER A 24 2.99 -25.16 -6.30
C SER A 24 3.56 -26.39 -5.62
N SER A 25 3.07 -27.56 -6.03
CA SER A 25 3.64 -28.85 -5.63
C SER A 25 4.67 -29.38 -6.63
N SER A 26 4.83 -28.71 -7.78
CA SER A 26 5.72 -29.16 -8.87
C SER A 26 7.07 -28.45 -8.87
N VAL A 27 7.20 -27.32 -8.19
CA VAL A 27 8.46 -26.58 -8.04
C VAL A 27 8.68 -26.24 -6.58
N GLY A 28 9.94 -26.32 -6.11
CA GLY A 28 10.30 -25.88 -4.77
C GLY A 28 10.51 -24.36 -4.69
N PRO A 29 10.45 -23.77 -3.48
CA PRO A 29 10.70 -22.34 -3.27
C PRO A 29 12.10 -21.91 -3.74
N CYS A 30 13.08 -22.80 -3.69
CA CYS A 30 14.43 -22.54 -4.19
C CYS A 30 14.55 -22.63 -5.72
N ASP A 31 13.71 -23.43 -6.38
CA ASP A 31 13.78 -23.66 -7.84
C ASP A 31 13.08 -22.55 -8.62
N ASP A 32 11.83 -22.21 -8.23
CA ASP A 32 11.10 -21.06 -8.75
C ASP A 32 10.14 -20.51 -7.68
N PHE A 33 10.53 -19.45 -6.96
CA PHE A 33 9.74 -18.94 -5.84
C PHE A 33 8.47 -18.25 -6.33
N HIS A 34 8.56 -17.57 -7.47
CA HIS A 34 7.39 -16.99 -8.12
C HIS A 34 6.38 -18.08 -8.49
N GLU A 35 6.80 -19.13 -9.19
CA GLU A 35 5.87 -20.20 -9.56
C GLU A 35 5.41 -21.00 -8.32
N PHE A 36 6.29 -21.20 -7.33
CA PHE A 36 5.95 -21.81 -6.05
C PHE A 36 4.84 -21.05 -5.33
N VAL A 37 4.97 -19.73 -5.21
CA VAL A 37 3.96 -18.89 -4.56
C VAL A 37 2.75 -18.75 -5.46
N CYS A 38 2.91 -18.22 -6.67
CA CYS A 38 1.80 -17.79 -7.49
C CYS A 38 0.95 -18.94 -8.05
N ASN A 39 1.55 -20.10 -8.34
CA ASN A 39 0.92 -21.34 -8.83
C ASN A 39 -0.35 -21.07 -9.64
N LYS A 40 -0.18 -20.55 -10.86
CA LYS A 40 -1.32 -20.04 -11.65
C LYS A 40 -2.37 -21.11 -11.92
N ASP A 41 -1.92 -22.33 -12.16
CA ASP A 41 -2.77 -23.49 -12.43
C ASP A 41 -3.58 -23.89 -11.19
N GLY A 42 -2.94 -23.91 -10.02
CA GLY A 42 -3.59 -24.25 -8.76
C GLY A 42 -4.52 -23.16 -8.22
N ASN A 43 -4.24 -21.90 -8.53
CA ASN A 43 -4.98 -20.73 -8.05
C ASN A 43 -5.97 -20.15 -9.07
N ASN A 44 -6.21 -20.82 -10.22
CA ASN A 44 -7.08 -20.36 -11.30
C ASN A 44 -6.81 -18.90 -11.70
N GLY A 45 -5.53 -18.52 -11.75
CA GLY A 45 -5.11 -17.16 -12.05
C GLY A 45 -5.05 -16.21 -10.85
N GLN A 46 -5.96 -16.27 -9.85
CA GLN A 46 -5.81 -15.53 -8.58
C GLN A 46 -6.54 -16.11 -7.34
N SER A 47 -5.82 -16.33 -6.23
CA SER A 47 -6.40 -16.75 -4.93
C SER A 47 -7.12 -15.62 -4.18
N GLN A 48 -7.98 -15.94 -3.20
CA GLN A 48 -8.66 -14.91 -2.39
C GLN A 48 -7.65 -14.02 -1.64
N LEU A 49 -6.58 -14.62 -1.10
CA LEU A 49 -5.50 -13.89 -0.44
C LEU A 49 -4.87 -12.88 -1.40
N GLN A 50 -4.48 -13.33 -2.58
CA GLN A 50 -3.90 -12.47 -3.61
C GLN A 50 -4.87 -11.34 -4.03
N GLN A 51 -6.17 -11.64 -4.14
CA GLN A 51 -7.19 -10.63 -4.44
C GLN A 51 -7.31 -9.61 -3.30
N GLU A 52 -7.23 -10.04 -2.04
CA GLU A 52 -7.30 -9.16 -0.88
C GLU A 52 -6.08 -8.25 -0.79
N LEU A 53 -4.88 -8.78 -1.04
CA LEU A 53 -3.64 -8.01 -1.09
C LEU A 53 -3.66 -6.91 -2.15
N ARG A 54 -4.32 -7.18 -3.27
CA ARG A 54 -4.32 -6.27 -4.43
C ARG A 54 -5.46 -5.28 -4.42
N TYR A 55 -6.63 -5.78 -4.05
CA TYR A 55 -7.89 -5.08 -4.24
C TYR A 55 -8.62 -4.86 -2.94
N GLY A 56 -8.20 -5.45 -1.81
CA GLY A 56 -8.87 -5.34 -0.50
C GLY A 56 -9.07 -3.90 -0.07
N TYR A 57 -8.02 -3.07 -0.13
CA TYR A 57 -8.13 -1.64 0.16
C TYR A 57 -9.17 -0.94 -0.71
N LYS A 58 -9.03 -1.06 -2.04
CA LYS A 58 -9.93 -0.40 -3.00
C LYS A 58 -11.37 -0.93 -2.90
N ARG A 59 -11.54 -2.24 -2.70
CA ARG A 59 -12.83 -2.90 -2.54
C ARG A 59 -13.50 -2.39 -1.26
N THR A 60 -12.78 -2.39 -0.14
CA THR A 60 -13.29 -1.87 1.15
C THR A 60 -13.74 -0.42 1.03
N LEU A 61 -12.96 0.42 0.35
CA LEU A 61 -13.33 1.82 0.12
C LEU A 61 -14.53 1.97 -0.82
N ASN A 62 -14.54 1.28 -1.95
CA ASN A 62 -15.65 1.31 -2.89
C ASN A 62 -16.94 0.82 -2.24
N ASP A 63 -16.88 -0.29 -1.51
CA ASP A 63 -18.01 -0.85 -0.77
C ASP A 63 -18.51 0.14 0.28
N CYS A 64 -17.60 0.83 0.97
CA CYS A 64 -18.00 1.89 1.88
C CYS A 64 -18.72 3.03 1.15
N LEU A 65 -18.17 3.55 0.05
CA LEU A 65 -18.76 4.66 -0.71
C LEU A 65 -20.12 4.30 -1.34
N LEU A 66 -20.27 3.09 -1.87
CA LEU A 66 -21.54 2.63 -2.44
C LEU A 66 -22.65 2.51 -1.38
N ASN A 67 -22.28 2.22 -0.13
CA ASN A 67 -23.22 2.10 0.99
C ASN A 67 -23.20 3.31 1.93
N TYR A 68 -22.51 4.39 1.55
CA TYR A 68 -22.36 5.57 2.40
C TYR A 68 -23.64 6.41 2.31
N ASN A 69 -24.28 6.65 3.45
CA ASN A 69 -25.49 7.46 3.56
C ASN A 69 -25.10 8.95 3.53
N ASP A 70 -25.36 9.60 2.41
CA ASP A 70 -24.98 10.99 2.17
C ASP A 70 -25.98 11.68 1.24
N THR A 71 -26.48 12.84 1.66
CA THR A 71 -27.57 13.54 0.97
C THR A 71 -27.19 14.04 -0.41
N ILE A 72 -25.91 14.39 -0.64
CA ILE A 72 -25.42 14.76 -1.97
C ILE A 72 -25.36 13.51 -2.85
N LEU A 73 -24.76 12.43 -2.36
CA LEU A 73 -24.65 11.19 -3.14
C LEU A 73 -26.03 10.61 -3.47
N ASP A 74 -26.95 10.60 -2.50
CA ASP A 74 -28.33 10.15 -2.68
C ASP A 74 -29.05 11.02 -3.72
N PHE A 75 -28.83 12.34 -3.71
CA PHE A 75 -29.35 13.24 -4.73
C PHE A 75 -28.81 12.88 -6.12
N PHE A 76 -27.50 12.67 -6.27
CA PHE A 76 -26.91 12.30 -7.55
C PHE A 76 -27.43 10.96 -8.07
N ASP A 77 -27.67 9.99 -7.20
CA ASP A 77 -28.27 8.69 -7.57
C ASP A 77 -29.69 8.82 -8.13
N THR A 78 -30.41 9.92 -7.84
CA THR A 78 -31.71 10.21 -8.45
C THR A 78 -31.62 10.84 -9.84
N LEU A 79 -30.43 11.30 -10.26
CA LEU A 79 -30.27 11.98 -11.53
C LEU A 79 -30.26 10.98 -12.70
N PRO A 80 -31.00 11.26 -13.79
CA PRO A 80 -30.98 10.40 -14.96
C PRO A 80 -29.56 10.36 -15.56
N GLY A 81 -29.08 9.16 -15.87
CA GLY A 81 -27.76 8.96 -16.46
C GLY A 81 -26.58 9.04 -15.48
N PHE A 82 -26.84 9.27 -14.19
CA PHE A 82 -25.82 9.13 -13.16
C PHE A 82 -25.73 7.68 -12.70
N ASP A 83 -24.53 7.12 -12.73
CA ASP A 83 -24.19 5.86 -12.09
C ASP A 83 -23.00 6.11 -11.16
N ARG A 84 -23.20 5.90 -9.86
CA ARG A 84 -22.17 6.14 -8.84
C ARG A 84 -20.89 5.36 -9.15
N ALA A 85 -21.02 4.14 -9.64
CA ALA A 85 -19.88 3.27 -9.97
C ALA A 85 -19.06 3.77 -11.17
N GLU A 86 -19.72 4.34 -12.18
CA GLU A 86 -19.10 4.91 -13.36
C GLU A 86 -18.56 6.33 -13.09
N ALA A 87 -19.26 7.11 -12.27
CA ALA A 87 -18.79 8.42 -11.81
C ALA A 87 -17.45 8.34 -11.07
N MET A 88 -17.22 7.25 -10.31
CA MET A 88 -15.93 6.97 -9.68
C MET A 88 -14.80 6.79 -10.70
N LYS A 89 -15.08 6.19 -11.87
CA LYS A 89 -14.07 5.95 -12.91
C LYS A 89 -13.81 7.21 -13.74
N THR A 90 -14.86 8.00 -13.98
CA THR A 90 -14.86 9.16 -14.87
C THR A 90 -14.56 10.49 -14.17
N ARG A 91 -14.40 10.47 -12.84
CA ARG A 91 -13.97 11.61 -11.99
C ARG A 91 -14.95 12.79 -11.92
N ILE A 92 -16.24 12.53 -12.11
CA ILE A 92 -17.26 13.59 -12.22
C ILE A 92 -17.47 14.37 -10.91
N ILE A 93 -17.28 13.75 -9.74
CA ILE A 93 -17.39 14.39 -8.40
C ILE A 93 -16.22 13.99 -7.48
N TRP A 94 -15.02 13.90 -8.06
CA TRP A 94 -13.86 13.26 -7.43
C TRP A 94 -13.43 13.88 -6.09
N GLU A 95 -13.43 15.21 -6.00
CA GLU A 95 -13.01 15.91 -4.78
C GLU A 95 -13.93 15.59 -3.60
N TYR A 96 -15.24 15.51 -3.85
CA TYR A 96 -16.21 15.10 -2.84
C TYR A 96 -16.06 13.62 -2.48
N TYR A 97 -15.78 12.74 -3.45
CA TYR A 97 -15.47 11.34 -3.15
C TYR A 97 -14.22 11.19 -2.27
N ASN A 98 -13.18 11.99 -2.46
CA ASN A 98 -12.03 11.97 -1.56
C ASN A 98 -12.46 12.25 -0.11
N LEU A 99 -13.33 13.23 0.13
CA LEU A 99 -13.86 13.54 1.47
C LEU A 99 -14.59 12.32 2.06
N ILE A 100 -15.49 11.70 1.29
CA ILE A 100 -16.23 10.51 1.75
C ILE A 100 -15.30 9.31 1.96
N TYR A 101 -14.30 9.10 1.11
CA TYR A 101 -13.30 8.05 1.34
C TYR A 101 -12.48 8.29 2.60
N ALA A 102 -12.12 9.54 2.91
CA ALA A 102 -11.46 9.85 4.17
C ALA A 102 -12.36 9.45 5.35
N LYS A 103 -13.67 9.79 5.31
CA LYS A 103 -14.64 9.34 6.31
C LYS A 103 -14.73 7.83 6.40
N CYS A 104 -14.75 7.13 5.26
CA CYS A 104 -14.74 5.68 5.20
C CYS A 104 -13.50 5.07 5.88
N ILE A 105 -12.30 5.60 5.63
CA ILE A 105 -11.06 5.11 6.27
C ILE A 105 -11.16 5.22 7.77
N VAL A 106 -11.61 6.37 8.28
CA VAL A 106 -11.68 6.60 9.72
C VAL A 106 -12.82 5.79 10.34
N ASN A 107 -14.04 5.83 9.77
CA ASN A 107 -15.21 5.15 10.31
C ASN A 107 -15.10 3.61 10.27
N LYS A 108 -14.48 3.07 9.22
CA LYS A 108 -14.21 1.62 9.12
C LYS A 108 -12.94 1.19 9.83
N ASN A 109 -12.20 2.14 10.42
CA ASN A 109 -10.93 1.88 11.09
C ASN A 109 -9.95 1.07 10.21
N ILE A 110 -9.89 1.43 8.90
CA ILE A 110 -9.10 0.70 7.88
C ILE A 110 -7.62 0.65 8.27
N ILE A 111 -7.13 1.73 8.87
CA ILE A 111 -5.85 1.75 9.56
C ILE A 111 -6.17 2.08 11.02
N PRO A 112 -6.01 1.12 11.95
CA PRO A 112 -6.32 1.34 13.34
C PRO A 112 -5.61 2.56 13.90
N PHE A 113 -6.29 3.33 14.77
CA PHE A 113 -5.72 4.52 15.38
C PHE A 113 -4.36 4.24 16.06
N ASN A 114 -4.27 3.15 16.84
CA ASN A 114 -3.03 2.76 17.51
C ASN A 114 -1.94 2.38 16.50
N THR A 115 -2.29 1.61 15.47
CA THR A 115 -1.36 1.27 14.38
C THR A 115 -0.84 2.53 13.70
N ARG A 116 -1.71 3.48 13.36
CA ARG A 116 -1.33 4.73 12.70
C ARG A 116 -0.48 5.66 13.58
N ASN A 117 -0.76 5.73 14.87
CA ASN A 117 -0.22 6.76 15.76
C ASN A 117 0.91 6.30 16.67
N ILE A 118 1.10 4.99 16.80
CA ILE A 118 2.08 4.39 17.70
C ILE A 118 2.94 3.41 16.90
N GLU A 119 2.34 2.35 16.37
CA GLU A 119 3.09 1.24 15.77
C GLU A 119 3.84 1.66 14.49
N LEU A 120 3.16 2.35 13.56
CA LEU A 120 3.77 2.79 12.31
C LEU A 120 4.84 3.88 12.52
N PRO A 121 4.64 4.92 13.35
CA PRO A 121 5.71 5.86 13.69
C PRO A 121 6.92 5.19 14.31
N GLU A 122 6.73 4.29 15.28
CA GLU A 122 7.83 3.54 15.89
C GLU A 122 8.54 2.66 14.86
N THR A 123 7.79 1.99 13.99
CA THR A 123 8.34 1.14 12.93
C THR A 123 9.13 1.96 11.92
N PHE A 124 8.62 3.14 11.52
CA PHE A 124 9.32 4.07 10.64
C PHE A 124 10.67 4.50 11.25
N GLU A 125 10.69 4.89 12.52
CA GLU A 125 11.93 5.29 13.21
C GLU A 125 12.91 4.12 13.37
N LYS A 126 12.43 2.91 13.69
CA LYS A 126 13.26 1.70 13.78
C LYS A 126 13.93 1.38 12.44
N VAL A 127 13.18 1.38 11.34
CA VAL A 127 13.72 1.13 10.00
C VAL A 127 14.69 2.23 9.59
N LYS A 128 14.37 3.50 9.87
CA LYS A 128 15.24 4.65 9.62
C LYS A 128 16.59 4.50 10.30
N GLN A 129 16.57 4.15 11.59
CA GLN A 129 17.77 3.94 12.38
C GLN A 129 18.60 2.78 11.84
N ARG A 130 17.97 1.67 11.46
CA ARG A 130 18.66 0.52 10.86
C ARG A 130 19.38 0.89 9.56
N VAL A 131 18.72 1.64 8.68
CA VAL A 131 19.33 2.10 7.41
C VAL A 131 20.49 3.06 7.68
N ILE A 132 20.35 3.97 8.66
CA ILE A 132 21.45 4.86 9.07
C ILE A 132 22.67 4.07 9.55
N GLU A 133 22.49 3.05 10.39
CA GLU A 133 23.58 2.21 10.88
C GLU A 133 24.32 1.49 9.74
N ILE A 134 23.57 0.99 8.75
CA ILE A 134 24.14 0.36 7.57
C ILE A 134 24.99 1.36 6.77
N ILE A 135 24.51 2.60 6.60
CA ILE A 135 25.24 3.66 5.90
C ILE A 135 26.49 4.09 6.69
N GLU A 136 26.37 4.30 7.99
CA GLU A 136 27.49 4.71 8.86
C GLU A 136 28.61 3.64 8.87
N ASN A 137 28.23 2.36 8.87
CA ASN A 137 29.16 1.23 8.88
C ASN A 137 29.72 0.86 7.50
N SER A 138 29.14 1.37 6.41
CA SER A 138 29.56 0.99 5.06
C SER A 138 30.99 1.41 4.75
N THR A 139 31.80 0.48 4.25
CA THR A 139 33.15 0.71 3.75
C THR A 139 33.19 1.18 2.29
N SER A 140 32.09 1.06 1.54
CA SER A 140 32.00 1.39 0.11
C SER A 140 31.78 2.87 -0.21
N ILE A 141 31.52 3.72 0.79
CA ILE A 141 31.22 5.16 0.62
C ILE A 141 32.08 6.04 1.55
N THR A 142 32.37 7.26 1.12
CA THR A 142 33.23 8.20 1.86
C THR A 142 32.55 8.74 3.12
N ASP A 143 33.34 9.14 4.12
CA ASP A 143 32.82 9.72 5.38
C ASP A 143 31.94 10.96 5.14
N GLN A 144 32.27 11.76 4.12
CA GLN A 144 31.45 12.92 3.76
C GLN A 144 30.08 12.49 3.22
N GLN A 145 30.02 11.47 2.35
CA GLN A 145 28.75 10.91 1.87
C GLN A 145 27.92 10.32 3.00
N LYS A 146 28.55 9.56 3.91
CA LYS A 146 27.88 9.04 5.11
C LYS A 146 27.24 10.15 5.91
N LYS A 147 28.00 11.21 6.21
CA LYS A 147 27.52 12.36 6.97
C LYS A 147 26.33 13.04 6.28
N ASP A 148 26.42 13.26 4.98
CA ASP A 148 25.38 13.94 4.21
C ASP A 148 24.09 13.12 4.13
N ILE A 149 24.20 11.83 3.82
CA ILE A 149 23.04 10.92 3.75
C ILE A 149 22.42 10.76 5.13
N THR A 150 23.22 10.49 6.17
CA THR A 150 22.73 10.34 7.53
C THR A 150 22.05 11.60 8.04
N ALA A 151 22.56 12.79 7.74
CA ALA A 151 21.92 14.05 8.13
C ALA A 151 20.53 14.20 7.48
N GLU A 152 20.41 13.84 6.20
CA GLU A 152 19.13 13.87 5.48
C GLU A 152 18.16 12.83 6.04
N LEU A 153 18.60 11.58 6.25
CA LEU A 153 17.77 10.54 6.84
C LEU A 153 17.31 10.91 8.25
N LYS A 154 18.19 11.46 9.10
CA LYS A 154 17.82 11.93 10.45
C LYS A 154 16.77 13.05 10.40
N ALA A 155 16.83 13.92 9.39
CA ALA A 155 15.85 14.98 9.21
C ALA A 155 14.50 14.50 8.66
N LYS A 156 14.42 13.28 8.10
CA LYS A 156 13.17 12.72 7.55
C LYS A 156 12.11 12.52 8.63
N LYS A 157 10.92 13.01 8.33
CA LYS A 157 9.67 12.82 9.08
C LYS A 157 8.66 12.06 8.23
N ALA A 158 7.76 11.31 8.85
CA ALA A 158 6.69 10.61 8.15
C ALA A 158 5.32 11.25 8.37
N ILE A 159 4.48 11.15 7.35
CA ILE A 159 3.04 11.33 7.42
C ILE A 159 2.42 10.01 7.00
N LEU A 160 1.74 9.37 7.95
CA LEU A 160 1.28 8.00 7.83
C LEU A 160 -0.25 7.97 7.70
N GLY A 161 -0.73 7.72 6.49
CA GLY A 161 -2.15 7.62 6.18
C GLY A 161 -2.83 8.99 6.11
N LEU A 162 -3.85 9.18 6.95
CA LEU A 162 -4.56 10.46 7.07
C LEU A 162 -3.90 11.34 8.15
N PRO A 163 -3.69 12.64 7.89
CA PRO A 163 -3.04 13.56 8.85
C PRO A 163 -3.79 13.72 10.17
N LEU A 164 -3.06 13.89 11.29
CA LEU A 164 -3.57 13.71 12.66
C LEU A 164 -4.12 14.96 13.35
N GLN A 165 -4.14 16.12 12.69
CA GLN A 165 -4.07 17.39 13.41
C GLN A 165 -5.39 18.00 13.88
N VAL A 166 -6.48 17.28 13.67
CA VAL A 166 -7.78 17.57 14.27
C VAL A 166 -8.37 16.23 14.64
N ASN A 167 -9.32 16.17 15.58
CA ASN A 167 -10.22 15.02 15.67
C ASN A 167 -10.80 14.83 14.27
N PHE A 168 -10.22 13.89 13.51
CA PHE A 168 -10.37 13.88 12.06
C PHE A 168 -11.83 13.60 11.70
N HIS A 169 -12.55 12.93 12.59
CA HIS A 169 -14.00 12.83 12.58
C HIS A 169 -14.68 14.20 12.58
N ASP A 170 -14.48 15.02 13.62
CA ASP A 170 -15.15 16.33 13.74
C ASP A 170 -14.85 17.25 12.55
N LEU A 171 -13.61 17.26 12.04
CA LEU A 171 -13.27 18.06 10.87
C LEU A 171 -13.97 17.54 9.61
N LEU A 172 -13.91 16.22 9.37
CA LEU A 172 -14.56 15.62 8.21
C LEU A 172 -16.07 15.79 8.26
N ASP A 173 -16.68 15.69 9.44
CA ASP A 173 -18.10 15.94 9.66
C ASP A 173 -18.44 17.41 9.37
N GLN A 174 -17.73 18.37 9.97
CA GLN A 174 -17.93 19.79 9.70
C GLN A 174 -17.80 20.16 8.22
N VAL A 175 -16.77 19.65 7.54
CA VAL A 175 -16.56 19.92 6.10
C VAL A 175 -17.67 19.28 5.26
N THR A 176 -18.11 18.07 5.62
CA THR A 176 -19.20 17.39 4.92
C THR A 176 -20.52 18.13 5.09
N ASP A 177 -20.88 18.47 6.34
CA ASP A 177 -22.12 19.15 6.68
C ASP A 177 -22.19 20.53 6.02
N PHE A 178 -21.09 21.29 6.05
CA PHE A 178 -21.00 22.57 5.35
C PHE A 178 -21.16 22.41 3.84
N THR A 179 -20.48 21.42 3.23
CA THR A 179 -20.57 21.16 1.79
C THR A 179 -21.99 20.80 1.39
N GLN A 180 -22.66 19.95 2.16
CA GLN A 180 -24.06 19.56 1.94
C GLN A 180 -25.00 20.77 2.02
N GLN A 181 -24.90 21.56 3.09
CA GLN A 181 -25.72 22.75 3.27
C GLN A 181 -25.54 23.73 2.12
N PHE A 182 -24.28 24.03 1.76
CA PHE A 182 -23.99 24.99 0.71
C PHE A 182 -24.37 24.48 -0.69
N PHE A 183 -24.19 23.18 -0.95
CA PHE A 183 -24.68 22.55 -2.18
C PHE A 183 -26.19 22.70 -2.32
N ASP A 184 -26.94 22.47 -1.24
CA ASP A 184 -28.39 22.64 -1.25
C ASP A 184 -28.82 24.09 -1.50
N ASP A 185 -28.09 25.06 -0.96
CA ASP A 185 -28.35 26.49 -1.21
C ASP A 185 -28.00 26.89 -2.66
N LEU A 186 -26.90 26.37 -3.22
CA LEU A 186 -26.56 26.56 -4.63
C LEU A 186 -27.60 25.91 -5.56
N LYS A 187 -28.08 24.71 -5.21
CA LYS A 187 -29.12 23.99 -5.96
C LYS A 187 -30.42 24.78 -6.03
N LYS A 188 -30.82 25.43 -4.93
CA LYS A 188 -32.02 26.28 -4.87
C LYS A 188 -31.86 27.58 -5.65
N SER A 189 -30.67 28.20 -5.59
CA SER A 189 -30.40 29.51 -6.20
C SER A 189 -29.97 29.44 -7.67
N THR A 190 -29.51 28.29 -8.15
CA THR A 190 -29.02 28.08 -9.52
C THR A 190 -29.82 26.96 -10.21
N PRO A 191 -31.05 27.27 -10.68
CA PRO A 191 -31.91 26.26 -11.30
C PRO A 191 -31.30 25.66 -12.56
N LEU A 192 -31.76 24.45 -12.90
CA LEU A 192 -31.33 23.75 -14.10
C LEU A 192 -31.76 24.53 -15.36
N PRO A 193 -30.90 24.63 -16.40
CA PRO A 193 -31.32 25.17 -17.70
C PRO A 193 -32.49 24.39 -18.29
N SER A 194 -33.39 25.07 -19.02
CA SER A 194 -34.64 24.47 -19.53
C SER A 194 -34.43 23.33 -20.54
N ASP A 195 -33.32 23.33 -21.29
CA ASP A 195 -33.05 22.39 -22.38
C ASP A 195 -31.95 21.37 -22.02
N CYS A 196 -31.82 21.04 -20.73
CA CYS A 196 -30.72 20.23 -20.21
C CYS A 196 -31.04 18.73 -20.29
N ASP A 197 -30.24 17.98 -21.06
CA ASP A 197 -30.31 16.51 -21.09
C ASP A 197 -29.69 15.86 -19.82
N ALA A 198 -29.68 14.53 -19.76
CA ALA A 198 -29.13 13.78 -18.62
C ALA A 198 -27.66 14.15 -18.31
N ASN A 199 -26.80 14.22 -19.33
CA ASN A 199 -25.38 14.53 -19.16
C ASN A 199 -25.18 15.98 -18.72
N CYS A 200 -25.93 16.90 -19.33
CA CYS A 200 -25.99 18.30 -18.94
C CYS A 200 -26.43 18.44 -17.47
N THR A 201 -27.43 17.65 -17.03
CA THR A 201 -27.96 17.69 -15.66
C THR A 201 -26.91 17.27 -14.65
N VAL A 202 -26.25 16.13 -14.89
CA VAL A 202 -25.16 15.65 -14.04
C VAL A 202 -24.01 16.66 -14.00
N SER A 203 -23.60 17.20 -15.16
CA SER A 203 -22.51 18.19 -15.23
C SER A 203 -22.86 19.50 -14.52
N HIS A 204 -24.11 19.96 -14.61
CA HIS A 204 -24.58 21.15 -13.90
C HIS A 204 -24.45 20.98 -12.39
N TYR A 205 -24.99 19.89 -11.84
CA TYR A 205 -24.92 19.66 -10.40
C TYR A 205 -23.51 19.32 -9.92
N ALA A 206 -22.70 18.61 -10.73
CA ALA A 206 -21.28 18.40 -10.42
C ALA A 206 -20.54 19.74 -10.26
N LYS A 207 -20.79 20.72 -11.14
CA LYS A 207 -20.22 22.07 -11.01
C LYS A 207 -20.71 22.81 -9.77
N LEU A 208 -21.95 22.61 -9.34
CA LEU A 208 -22.45 23.20 -8.09
C LEU A 208 -21.79 22.54 -6.87
N LEU A 209 -21.59 21.22 -6.91
CA LEU A 209 -20.87 20.51 -5.87
C LEU A 209 -19.41 20.95 -5.79
N ASP A 210 -18.71 21.07 -6.93
CA ASP A 210 -17.34 21.59 -6.98
C ASP A 210 -17.26 23.01 -6.38
N LYS A 211 -18.27 23.86 -6.66
CA LYS A 211 -18.36 25.19 -6.04
C LYS A 211 -18.60 25.11 -4.53
N ALA A 212 -19.49 24.24 -4.07
CA ALA A 212 -19.76 24.06 -2.65
C ALA A 212 -18.53 23.56 -1.89
N TYR A 213 -17.86 22.58 -2.46
CA TYR A 213 -16.61 22.06 -1.93
C TYR A 213 -15.51 23.14 -1.92
N ALA A 214 -15.35 23.90 -3.01
CA ALA A 214 -14.37 24.99 -3.06
C ALA A 214 -14.66 26.14 -2.08
N MET A 215 -15.92 26.35 -1.70
CA MET A 215 -16.36 27.38 -0.75
C MET A 215 -16.09 27.02 0.70
N THR A 216 -15.84 25.74 1.02
CA THR A 216 -15.57 25.32 2.39
C THR A 216 -14.44 26.11 3.04
N ASN A 217 -13.44 26.62 2.27
CA ASN A 217 -12.30 27.45 2.73
C ASN A 217 -11.55 26.92 3.96
N ALA A 218 -11.96 25.80 4.56
CA ALA A 218 -11.11 24.81 5.20
C ALA A 218 -10.08 24.53 4.12
N ASP A 219 -8.92 25.15 4.28
CA ASP A 219 -7.85 25.23 3.29
C ASP A 219 -7.96 24.04 2.35
N LYS A 220 -8.01 24.26 1.02
CA LYS A 220 -7.87 23.17 0.02
C LYS A 220 -6.65 22.28 0.27
N TYR A 221 -5.87 22.66 1.26
CA TYR A 221 -4.78 22.00 1.88
C TYR A 221 -5.06 21.63 3.35
N ILE A 222 -4.90 20.38 3.77
CA ILE A 222 -4.78 20.08 5.20
C ILE A 222 -3.43 20.60 5.67
N THR A 223 -3.48 21.66 6.46
CA THR A 223 -2.32 22.32 7.07
C THR A 223 -1.89 21.54 8.34
N ILE A 224 -0.90 20.64 8.21
CA ILE A 224 -0.23 19.91 9.29
C ILE A 224 0.91 20.77 9.88
N ARG A 225 0.77 21.24 11.11
CA ARG A 225 1.84 21.79 11.95
C ARG A 225 2.51 20.72 12.80
N PHE A 226 3.75 20.34 12.51
CA PHE A 226 4.44 19.35 13.34
C PHE A 226 4.58 19.87 14.78
N THR A 227 4.27 19.02 15.76
CA THR A 227 4.40 19.36 17.20
C THR A 227 5.84 19.73 17.58
N SER A 228 6.82 19.36 16.75
CA SER A 228 8.25 19.59 16.98
C SER A 228 8.82 20.85 16.28
N GLY A 229 8.01 21.80 15.80
CA GLY A 229 8.52 23.07 15.24
C GLY A 229 7.47 23.99 14.60
N ASN A 230 7.89 25.17 14.13
CA ASN A 230 7.05 26.11 13.36
C ASN A 230 6.80 25.64 11.91
N GLU A 231 7.24 24.44 11.55
CA GLU A 231 7.07 23.88 10.20
C GLU A 231 5.64 23.45 9.97
N THR A 232 5.08 23.99 8.90
CA THR A 232 3.73 23.70 8.46
C THR A 232 3.79 23.00 7.10
N ILE A 233 3.09 21.89 6.98
CA ILE A 233 2.90 21.13 5.74
C ILE A 233 1.47 21.28 5.30
N THR A 234 1.26 21.35 4.00
CA THR A 234 0.00 21.76 3.39
C THR A 234 -0.38 20.64 2.40
N ILE A 235 -1.29 19.74 2.76
CA ILE A 235 -1.76 18.63 1.91
C ILE A 235 -2.90 19.10 1.04
N ASP A 236 -2.62 19.41 -0.21
CA ASP A 236 -3.65 19.63 -1.22
C ASP A 236 -4.62 18.44 -1.22
N LEU A 237 -5.93 18.62 -1.08
CA LEU A 237 -6.94 17.54 -1.16
C LEU A 237 -7.55 17.40 -2.56
N THR A 238 -7.18 18.28 -3.50
CA THR A 238 -7.71 18.28 -4.88
C THR A 238 -7.12 17.16 -5.75
N ARG A 239 -6.17 16.37 -5.24
CA ARG A 239 -5.60 15.21 -5.95
C ARG A 239 -6.03 13.86 -5.37
N PRO A 240 -5.84 12.75 -6.09
CA PRO A 240 -6.42 11.46 -5.72
C PRO A 240 -5.61 10.71 -4.65
N TYR A 241 -5.28 11.38 -3.53
CA TYR A 241 -4.36 10.84 -2.50
C TYR A 241 -4.91 9.62 -1.77
N ILE A 242 -6.24 9.51 -1.69
CA ILE A 242 -6.89 8.46 -0.91
C ILE A 242 -7.05 7.18 -1.74
N LEU A 243 -7.05 7.28 -3.07
CA LEU A 243 -7.29 6.14 -3.98
C LEU A 243 -6.05 5.66 -4.75
N THR A 244 -4.94 6.38 -4.72
CA THR A 244 -3.77 6.03 -5.52
C THR A 244 -2.63 5.51 -4.65
N ASN A 245 -1.91 4.49 -5.14
CA ASN A 245 -0.62 4.04 -4.61
C ASN A 245 0.50 5.10 -4.80
N SER A 246 0.15 6.33 -5.14
CA SER A 246 1.07 7.34 -5.64
C SER A 246 1.36 8.37 -4.55
N THR A 247 2.53 8.24 -3.96
CA THR A 247 3.13 9.16 -2.99
C THR A 247 3.60 10.46 -3.65
N TYR A 248 2.74 11.36 -4.15
CA TYR A 248 3.25 12.67 -4.62
C TYR A 248 2.25 13.82 -4.48
N ILE A 249 2.34 14.61 -3.39
CA ILE A 249 2.97 15.96 -3.38
C ILE A 249 3.36 16.34 -1.94
N TYR A 250 4.65 16.35 -1.64
CA TYR A 250 5.25 17.47 -0.91
C TYR A 250 6.39 17.99 -1.76
N LYS A 251 6.07 18.64 -2.89
CA LYS A 251 7.06 19.11 -3.88
C LYS A 251 8.12 20.04 -3.29
N ASN A 252 7.94 20.53 -2.05
CA ASN A 252 8.80 21.53 -1.43
C ASN A 252 9.30 21.15 -0.02
N GLN A 253 9.15 19.91 0.45
CA GLN A 253 9.75 19.48 1.72
C GLN A 253 10.52 18.18 1.55
N ALA A 254 11.81 18.31 1.21
CA ALA A 254 12.73 17.17 1.02
C ALA A 254 12.77 16.21 2.21
N ASN A 255 12.45 16.72 3.41
CA ASN A 255 12.53 15.99 4.67
C ASN A 255 11.21 15.30 5.08
N VAL A 256 10.21 15.20 4.21
CA VAL A 256 8.92 14.59 4.58
C VAL A 256 8.55 13.46 3.64
N ALA A 257 8.36 12.29 4.25
CA ALA A 257 7.84 11.09 3.62
C ALA A 257 6.32 11.01 3.82
N TYR A 258 5.58 10.78 2.75
CA TYR A 258 4.16 10.44 2.85
C TYR A 258 3.98 8.95 2.60
N PHE A 259 3.13 8.29 3.37
CA PHE A 259 2.68 6.93 3.08
C PHE A 259 1.16 6.95 3.01
N SER A 260 0.64 6.69 1.82
CA SER A 260 -0.81 6.70 1.58
C SER A 260 -1.49 5.61 2.43
N PRO A 261 -2.79 5.77 2.76
CA PRO A 261 -3.51 4.70 3.44
C PRO A 261 -3.54 3.39 2.63
N ALA A 262 -3.45 3.45 1.30
CA ALA A 262 -3.33 2.28 0.45
C ALA A 262 -2.01 1.53 0.66
N THR A 263 -0.90 2.27 0.81
CA THR A 263 0.44 1.70 1.09
C THR A 263 0.51 1.07 2.48
N LEU A 264 -0.21 1.63 3.45
CA LEU A 264 -0.23 1.19 4.85
C LEU A 264 -1.33 0.16 5.15
N TYR A 265 -2.13 -0.21 4.15
CA TYR A 265 -3.22 -1.13 4.33
C TYR A 265 -2.71 -2.55 4.58
N VAL A 266 -3.07 -3.10 5.74
CA VAL A 266 -2.86 -4.50 6.09
C VAL A 266 -4.23 -5.18 6.11
N PRO A 267 -4.45 -6.23 5.29
CA PRO A 267 -5.70 -6.98 5.34
C PRO A 267 -6.00 -7.50 6.74
N SER A 268 -7.25 -7.37 7.19
CA SER A 268 -7.69 -7.96 8.45
C SER A 268 -7.79 -9.50 8.37
N GLY A 269 -7.77 -10.15 9.53
CA GLY A 269 -8.04 -11.59 9.65
C GLY A 269 -6.80 -12.46 9.42
N ARG A 270 -6.98 -13.65 8.85
CA ARG A 270 -5.91 -14.67 8.75
C ARG A 270 -4.67 -14.21 7.99
N TYR A 271 -4.77 -13.15 7.20
CA TYR A 271 -3.70 -12.66 6.33
C TYR A 271 -2.91 -11.50 6.90
N SER A 272 -3.31 -10.93 8.04
CA SER A 272 -2.64 -9.79 8.66
C SER A 272 -1.19 -10.11 9.02
N GLU A 273 -0.94 -11.32 9.51
CA GLU A 273 0.38 -11.75 9.98
C GLU A 273 1.43 -11.85 8.85
N ALA A 274 1.03 -12.27 7.65
CA ALA A 274 1.93 -12.30 6.50
C ALA A 274 2.29 -10.90 6.00
N MET A 275 1.49 -9.90 6.36
CA MET A 275 1.53 -8.55 5.80
C MET A 275 1.97 -7.46 6.78
N LYS A 276 2.06 -7.79 8.08
CA LYS A 276 2.42 -6.84 9.16
C LYS A 276 3.84 -6.25 9.05
N HIS A 277 4.61 -6.63 8.04
CA HIS A 277 5.98 -6.16 7.80
C HIS A 277 6.17 -5.52 6.43
N VAL A 278 5.12 -5.42 5.61
CA VAL A 278 5.21 -4.83 4.27
C VAL A 278 5.40 -3.31 4.33
N ASP A 279 4.91 -2.67 5.40
CA ASP A 279 5.21 -1.29 5.74
C ASP A 279 6.71 -1.07 5.96
N LYS A 280 7.39 -1.99 6.66
CA LYS A 280 8.85 -1.94 6.88
C LYS A 280 9.62 -1.91 5.55
N ILE A 281 9.21 -2.67 4.55
CA ILE A 281 9.82 -2.62 3.21
C ILE A 281 9.61 -1.26 2.59
N SER A 282 8.39 -0.72 2.65
CA SER A 282 8.09 0.59 2.06
C SER A 282 8.95 1.69 2.69
N PHE A 283 9.19 1.60 4.01
CA PHE A 283 10.08 2.49 4.74
C PHE A 283 11.55 2.31 4.33
N ALA A 284 12.05 1.07 4.32
CA ALA A 284 13.42 0.75 3.94
C ALA A 284 13.72 1.19 2.49
N PHE A 285 12.79 0.90 1.58
CA PHE A 285 12.86 1.29 0.17
C PHE A 285 12.98 2.80 0.00
N LEU A 286 12.17 3.58 0.73
CA LEU A 286 12.25 5.02 0.68
C LEU A 286 13.65 5.53 1.09
N PHE A 287 14.15 5.08 2.25
CA PHE A 287 15.43 5.54 2.78
C PHE A 287 16.60 5.11 1.90
N LEU A 288 16.60 3.86 1.43
CA LEU A 288 17.61 3.35 0.51
C LEU A 288 17.55 4.05 -0.84
N GLN A 289 16.37 4.35 -1.36
CA GLN A 289 16.23 5.09 -2.60
C GLN A 289 16.81 6.50 -2.48
N ASP A 290 16.56 7.19 -1.37
CA ASP A 290 17.11 8.53 -1.13
C ASP A 290 18.64 8.50 -0.93
N ALA A 291 19.15 7.51 -0.20
CA ALA A 291 20.59 7.26 -0.10
C ALA A 291 21.21 6.99 -1.49
N PHE A 292 20.61 6.11 -2.29
CA PHE A 292 21.07 5.74 -3.62
C PHE A 292 21.11 6.95 -4.57
N LYS A 293 20.06 7.78 -4.58
CA LYS A 293 20.02 9.03 -5.38
C LYS A 293 21.16 9.98 -5.01
N LYS A 294 21.54 10.06 -3.73
CA LYS A 294 22.63 10.93 -3.26
C LYS A 294 24.00 10.41 -3.63
N LEU A 295 24.16 9.09 -3.63
CA LEU A 295 25.40 8.50 -4.07
C LEU A 295 25.61 8.69 -5.58
N GLY A 296 24.55 8.72 -6.39
CA GLY A 296 24.64 9.01 -7.83
C GLY A 296 25.69 8.14 -8.52
N ASN A 297 26.65 8.76 -9.21
CA ASN A 297 27.77 8.06 -9.88
C ASN A 297 28.91 7.64 -8.93
N SER A 298 28.80 7.93 -7.64
CA SER A 298 29.86 7.68 -6.64
C SER A 298 29.72 6.34 -5.93
N LEU A 299 28.72 5.53 -6.29
CA LEU A 299 28.66 4.14 -5.88
C LEU A 299 29.84 3.37 -6.47
N ASN A 300 30.40 2.44 -5.69
CA ASN A 300 31.46 1.56 -6.18
C ASN A 300 30.97 0.85 -7.44
N ASN A 301 31.70 1.03 -8.55
CA ASN A 301 31.41 0.36 -9.81
C ASN A 301 31.28 -1.15 -9.62
N GLU A 302 32.02 -1.76 -8.69
CA GLU A 302 31.97 -3.20 -8.45
C GLU A 302 30.58 -3.68 -7.98
N ALA A 303 29.92 -2.98 -7.05
CA ALA A 303 28.59 -3.36 -6.58
C ALA A 303 27.52 -3.12 -7.66
N ILE A 304 27.59 -1.97 -8.34
CA ILE A 304 26.67 -1.66 -9.45
C ILE A 304 26.88 -2.63 -10.62
N ASP A 305 28.12 -2.94 -10.97
CA ASP A 305 28.48 -3.83 -12.06
C ASP A 305 28.11 -5.27 -11.71
N CYS A 306 28.18 -5.66 -10.44
CA CYS A 306 27.63 -6.92 -9.92
C CYS A 306 26.14 -7.04 -10.25
N TYR A 307 25.34 -5.99 -9.99
CA TYR A 307 23.91 -5.98 -10.31
C TYR A 307 23.60 -5.85 -11.81
N ARG A 308 24.33 -5.00 -12.53
CA ARG A 308 24.17 -4.81 -13.97
C ARG A 308 24.51 -6.07 -14.76
N SER A 309 25.53 -6.82 -14.33
CA SER A 309 25.87 -8.11 -14.94
C SER A 309 24.73 -9.14 -14.85
N LYS A 310 23.81 -8.94 -13.91
CA LYS A 310 22.63 -9.78 -13.67
C LYS A 310 21.35 -9.21 -14.31
N ASN A 311 21.45 -8.15 -15.12
CA ASN A 311 20.31 -7.42 -15.69
C ASN A 311 19.28 -6.95 -14.64
N ILE A 312 19.73 -6.66 -13.42
CA ILE A 312 18.88 -6.13 -12.34
C ILE A 312 18.81 -4.60 -12.49
N SER A 313 17.59 -4.04 -12.48
CA SER A 313 17.40 -2.60 -12.55
C SER A 313 17.72 -1.90 -11.23
N ASP A 314 18.04 -0.61 -11.25
CA ASP A 314 18.33 0.17 -10.02
C ASP A 314 17.15 0.13 -9.01
N ILE A 315 15.92 0.03 -9.50
CA ILE A 315 14.74 -0.06 -8.63
C ILE A 315 14.62 -1.44 -7.99
N ASP A 316 14.85 -2.51 -8.74
CA ASP A 316 14.84 -3.88 -8.22
C ASP A 316 15.96 -4.08 -7.19
N LEU A 317 17.12 -3.48 -7.44
CA LEU A 317 18.23 -3.43 -6.50
C LEU A 317 17.80 -2.84 -5.15
N VAL A 318 17.21 -1.65 -5.15
CA VAL A 318 16.73 -1.02 -3.92
C VAL A 318 15.68 -1.89 -3.23
N SER A 319 14.79 -2.55 -4.00
CA SER A 319 13.81 -3.49 -3.45
C SER A 319 14.44 -4.72 -2.79
N ILE A 320 15.47 -5.32 -3.40
CA ILE A 320 16.20 -6.47 -2.83
C ILE A 320 16.87 -6.08 -1.52
N GLU A 321 17.58 -4.96 -1.51
CA GLU A 321 18.24 -4.44 -0.31
C GLU A 321 17.23 -4.10 0.79
N SER A 322 16.07 -3.55 0.44
CA SER A 322 14.99 -3.28 1.38
C SER A 322 14.47 -4.56 2.03
N PHE A 323 14.25 -5.60 1.23
CA PHE A 323 13.84 -6.91 1.73
C PHE A 323 14.88 -7.48 2.69
N ARG A 324 16.17 -7.42 2.33
CA ARG A 324 17.25 -7.94 3.17
C ARG A 324 17.29 -7.26 4.53
N ILE A 325 17.27 -5.93 4.56
CA ILE A 325 17.28 -5.16 5.82
C ILE A 325 16.12 -5.57 6.71
N VAL A 326 14.92 -5.69 6.15
CA VAL A 326 13.76 -6.09 6.93
C VAL A 326 13.87 -7.53 7.39
N ALA A 327 14.35 -8.46 6.56
CA ALA A 327 14.59 -9.84 6.96
C ALA A 327 15.59 -9.93 8.13
N ASP A 328 16.70 -9.20 8.07
CA ASP A 328 17.68 -9.11 9.16
C ASP A 328 17.03 -8.58 10.45
N MET A 329 16.25 -7.50 10.36
CA MET A 329 15.51 -6.96 11.51
C MET A 329 14.51 -7.97 12.10
N LEU A 330 13.95 -8.87 11.27
CA LEU A 330 13.00 -9.89 11.74
C LEU A 330 13.70 -11.07 12.41
N LEU A 331 14.90 -11.42 11.95
CA LEU A 331 15.73 -12.46 12.57
C LEU A 331 16.30 -12.02 13.93
N GLU A 332 16.58 -10.72 14.09
CA GLU A 332 17.09 -10.12 15.32
C GLU A 332 16.02 -9.98 16.43
N ASP A 333 14.73 -9.98 16.08
CA ASP A 333 13.63 -9.78 17.03
C ASP A 333 13.21 -11.12 17.66
N GLU A 334 13.73 -11.41 18.86
CA GLU A 334 13.56 -12.68 19.59
C GLU A 334 12.10 -12.99 20.02
N ASN A 335 11.14 -12.08 19.81
CA ASN A 335 9.76 -12.21 20.28
C ASN A 335 8.79 -12.89 19.30
N PHE A 336 9.27 -13.41 18.17
CA PHE A 336 8.39 -14.08 17.21
C PHE A 336 8.08 -15.51 17.64
N ALA A 337 7.06 -15.66 18.49
CA ALA A 337 6.49 -16.95 18.82
C ALA A 337 5.94 -17.66 17.57
N ASP A 338 6.22 -18.96 17.45
CA ASP A 338 5.71 -19.90 16.45
C ASP A 338 4.17 -19.91 16.42
N ASN A 339 3.57 -18.96 15.72
CA ASN A 339 2.13 -19.00 15.42
C ASN A 339 1.96 -19.63 14.04
N PRO A 340 1.80 -20.95 13.89
CA PRO A 340 1.69 -21.59 12.57
C PRO A 340 0.58 -20.94 11.74
N MET A 341 0.89 -20.57 10.51
CA MET A 341 -0.05 -19.93 9.59
C MET A 341 -0.33 -20.91 8.44
N LYS A 342 -1.60 -21.28 8.29
CA LYS A 342 -2.05 -22.18 7.23
C LYS A 342 -2.27 -21.40 5.93
N PHE A 343 -1.58 -21.78 4.86
CA PHE A 343 -1.80 -21.29 3.51
C PHE A 343 -2.28 -22.45 2.64
N GLY A 344 -3.60 -22.52 2.40
CA GLY A 344 -4.16 -23.67 1.68
C GLY A 344 -4.02 -24.95 2.46
N ASP A 345 -3.93 -26.08 1.77
CA ASP A 345 -3.79 -27.39 2.39
C ASP A 345 -2.41 -27.64 3.03
N VAL A 346 -1.47 -26.70 2.87
CA VAL A 346 -0.15 -26.72 3.49
C VAL A 346 -0.25 -26.14 4.90
N MET A 347 -0.36 -27.04 5.89
CA MET A 347 -0.11 -26.73 7.30
C MET A 347 1.41 -26.70 7.52
N ASP A 348 2.09 -25.64 7.11
CA ASP A 348 3.52 -25.48 7.42
C ASP A 348 3.78 -24.30 8.34
N SER A 349 4.62 -24.59 9.35
CA SER A 349 5.21 -23.66 10.29
C SER A 349 6.24 -22.80 9.58
N TYR A 350 5.81 -21.97 8.64
CA TYR A 350 6.72 -20.99 8.06
C TYR A 350 7.21 -20.06 9.17
N ASP A 351 8.51 -19.79 9.23
CA ASP A 351 9.04 -18.77 10.11
C ASP A 351 8.63 -17.36 9.62
N THR A 352 8.99 -16.34 10.40
CA THR A 352 8.63 -14.95 10.10
C THR A 352 9.23 -14.44 8.77
N VAL A 353 10.43 -14.87 8.41
CA VAL A 353 11.12 -14.45 7.16
C VAL A 353 10.49 -15.13 5.96
N GLN A 354 10.17 -16.43 6.06
CA GLN A 354 9.46 -17.16 5.01
C GLN A 354 8.08 -16.57 4.75
N ARG A 355 7.30 -16.25 5.80
CA ARG A 355 5.99 -15.58 5.66
C ARG A 355 6.11 -14.22 5.00
N PHE A 356 7.12 -13.46 5.40
CA PHE A 356 7.40 -12.17 4.83
C PHE A 356 7.74 -12.26 3.33
N ALA A 357 8.60 -13.20 2.94
CA ALA A 357 8.91 -13.48 1.53
C ALA A 357 7.64 -13.88 0.74
N ILE A 358 6.84 -14.79 1.30
CA ILE A 358 5.58 -15.25 0.68
C ILE A 358 4.60 -14.08 0.50
N GLY A 359 4.41 -13.26 1.54
CA GLY A 359 3.51 -12.09 1.51
C GLY A 359 3.91 -11.09 0.42
N MET A 360 5.21 -10.85 0.26
CA MET A 360 5.75 -9.99 -0.79
C MET A 360 5.54 -10.56 -2.19
N GLU A 361 5.85 -11.84 -2.41
CA GLU A 361 5.70 -12.47 -3.72
C GLU A 361 4.22 -12.55 -4.15
N LEU A 362 3.32 -12.85 -3.20
CA LEU A 362 1.88 -12.83 -3.43
C LEU A 362 1.37 -11.49 -3.97
N TYR A 363 1.92 -10.37 -3.48
CA TYR A 363 1.59 -9.03 -3.96
C TYR A 363 1.94 -8.91 -5.47
N TRP A 364 2.99 -9.57 -5.96
CA TRP A 364 3.56 -9.42 -7.31
C TRP A 364 3.15 -10.45 -8.36
N CYS A 365 2.43 -11.52 -8.02
CA CYS A 365 1.96 -12.60 -8.91
C CYS A 365 1.15 -12.24 -10.21
N ARG A 366 1.04 -10.97 -10.64
CA ARG A 366 0.29 -10.53 -11.84
C ARG A 366 1.23 -10.19 -12.99
N ASN A 367 2.41 -9.69 -12.63
CA ASN A 367 3.35 -9.16 -13.59
C ASN A 367 4.35 -10.26 -13.91
N ASP A 368 4.03 -11.07 -14.91
CA ASP A 368 4.97 -12.03 -15.53
C ASP A 368 6.23 -11.31 -16.08
N SER A 369 6.17 -9.98 -16.14
CA SER A 369 7.23 -9.07 -16.57
C SER A 369 8.13 -8.58 -15.45
N HIS A 370 7.82 -8.82 -14.17
CA HIS A 370 8.78 -8.57 -13.11
C HIS A 370 9.73 -9.76 -13.07
N SER A 371 11.00 -9.49 -12.79
CA SER A 371 12.07 -10.47 -12.59
C SER A 371 11.74 -11.37 -11.40
N GLY A 372 10.79 -12.29 -11.59
CA GLY A 372 10.34 -13.25 -10.59
C GLY A 372 11.56 -13.95 -10.04
N ASN A 373 11.73 -13.89 -8.72
CA ASN A 373 12.90 -14.34 -7.93
C ASN A 373 13.95 -13.29 -7.52
N THR A 374 13.66 -11.99 -7.55
CA THR A 374 14.60 -11.00 -6.96
C THR A 374 14.98 -11.30 -5.50
N TYR A 375 14.09 -11.89 -4.71
CA TYR A 375 14.37 -12.24 -3.31
C TYR A 375 15.28 -13.47 -3.11
N LYS A 376 15.37 -14.35 -4.11
CA LYS A 376 16.31 -15.49 -4.08
C LYS A 376 17.77 -15.03 -4.04
N TYR A 377 18.00 -13.77 -4.38
CA TYR A 377 19.31 -13.13 -4.30
C TYR A 377 19.71 -12.72 -2.87
N THR A 378 18.96 -13.13 -1.84
CA THR A 378 19.32 -12.87 -0.45
C THR A 378 19.66 -14.16 0.29
N GLN A 379 20.75 -14.12 1.07
CA GLN A 379 21.21 -15.26 1.86
C GLN A 379 20.17 -15.66 2.92
N GLN A 380 19.50 -14.67 3.51
CA GLN A 380 18.40 -14.83 4.47
C GLN A 380 17.27 -15.66 3.88
N PHE A 381 16.85 -15.39 2.63
CA PHE A 381 15.85 -16.21 1.96
C PHE A 381 16.35 -17.65 1.78
N GLN A 382 17.57 -17.83 1.27
CA GLN A 382 18.11 -19.15 0.99
C GLN A 382 18.25 -20.00 2.26
N ASP A 383 18.65 -19.38 3.37
CA ASP A 383 18.78 -20.06 4.65
C ASP A 383 17.40 -20.39 5.24
N SER A 384 16.46 -19.45 5.17
CA SER A 384 15.10 -19.68 5.67
C SER A 384 14.38 -20.80 4.91
N PHE A 385 14.63 -20.97 3.60
CA PHE A 385 14.05 -22.06 2.80
C PHE A 385 14.97 -23.28 2.62
N GLU A 386 16.07 -23.36 3.38
CA GLU A 386 17.04 -24.47 3.35
C GLU A 386 17.54 -24.83 1.94
N CYS A 387 17.77 -23.83 1.08
CA CYS A 387 18.17 -24.06 -0.31
C CYS A 387 19.52 -24.79 -0.39
N LYS A 388 19.54 -25.94 -1.10
CA LYS A 388 20.77 -26.72 -1.32
C LYS A 388 21.76 -25.97 -2.20
N ALA A 389 23.05 -26.27 -2.07
CA ALA A 389 24.12 -25.56 -2.80
C ALA A 389 23.97 -25.60 -4.33
N ASP A 390 23.36 -26.63 -4.90
CA ASP A 390 23.05 -26.76 -6.33
C ASP A 390 21.74 -26.07 -6.75
N GLN A 391 20.90 -25.71 -5.79
CA GLN A 391 19.68 -24.91 -5.95
C GLN A 391 19.90 -23.43 -5.58
N LYS A 392 20.98 -23.13 -4.86
CA LYS A 392 21.46 -21.77 -4.65
C LYS A 392 21.88 -21.23 -6.00
N MET A 393 21.28 -20.11 -6.41
CA MET A 393 21.78 -19.36 -7.56
C MET A 393 23.16 -18.73 -7.31
N PHE A 394 23.77 -18.92 -6.12
CA PHE A 394 25.03 -18.31 -5.73
C PHE A 394 26.08 -19.27 -5.15
N SER A 395 27.34 -18.89 -5.37
CA SER A 395 28.48 -19.28 -4.55
C SER A 395 28.72 -18.25 -3.44
N SER A 396 29.43 -18.60 -2.37
CA SER A 396 29.72 -17.72 -1.22
C SER A 396 30.47 -16.41 -1.54
N GLN A 397 30.89 -16.19 -2.78
CA GLN A 397 31.58 -14.96 -3.23
C GLN A 397 30.60 -13.86 -3.71
N GLU A 398 29.31 -14.13 -3.84
CA GLU A 398 28.33 -13.17 -4.42
C GLU A 398 27.53 -12.38 -3.38
N ASP A 399 27.82 -12.61 -2.10
CA ASP A 399 27.52 -11.68 -1.00
C ASP A 399 28.21 -10.30 -1.17
N MET A 400 28.95 -10.11 -2.27
CA MET A 400 29.60 -8.88 -2.73
C MET A 400 28.69 -7.94 -3.53
N CYS A 401 27.51 -8.36 -3.99
CA CYS A 401 26.54 -7.42 -4.57
C CYS A 401 25.82 -6.63 -3.45
N ARG A 402 26.52 -6.01 -2.49
CA ARG A 402 25.88 -5.18 -1.46
C ARG A 402 26.11 -3.72 -1.77
N LEU A 403 25.04 -2.94 -1.77
CA LEU A 403 25.16 -1.49 -1.94
C LEU A 403 25.98 -0.86 -0.81
N PHE A 404 25.73 -1.34 0.40
CA PHE A 404 26.33 -0.87 1.64
C PHE A 404 27.02 -2.05 2.34
N TYR A 405 28.23 -2.38 1.86
CA TYR A 405 29.22 -3.17 2.61
C TYR A 405 30.23 -2.22 3.24
#